data_AF-A0A936CIT6-F1
#
_entry.id   AF-A0A936CIT6-F1
#
_cell.length_a   1.000
_cell.length_b   1.000
_cell.length_c   1.000
_cell.angle_alpha   90.00
_cell.angle_beta   90.00
_cell.angle_gamma   90.00
#
_symmetry.space_group_name_H-M   'P 1'
#
loop_
_entity.id
_entity.type
_entity.pdbx_description
1 polymer ?
#
loop_
_entity_poly.entity_id
_entity_poly.type
_entity_poly.pdbx_seq_one_letter_code
_entity_poly.pdbx_strand_id
1 'polypeptide(L)'
;MAITAHDKENDEYIKFQYKDYADNGKEKEMTLSHIEFARRYEQHILPRRFVKIRHAGYLSHRVKNERIAKLHNLLKLPPPMPKVEIPIQLRVLIKTGIDISLCPICKTGKLILIKTSICINGILIDVKKIQNKGSPKINTNNP
;
A
#
# COMPACT_ATOMS: atom_id res chain seq x y z
N MET A 1 -12.24 -11.95 -12.99
CA MET A 1 -12.13 -11.09 -14.19
C MET A 1 -11.80 -9.68 -13.71
N ALA A 2 -10.80 -9.03 -14.28
CA ALA A 2 -10.51 -7.63 -14.00
C ALA A 2 -10.86 -6.84 -15.26
N ILE A 3 -11.85 -5.95 -15.17
CA ILE A 3 -12.25 -5.06 -16.26
C ILE A 3 -11.23 -3.92 -16.30
N THR A 4 -10.55 -3.75 -17.43
CA THR A 4 -9.49 -2.74 -17.60
C THR A 4 -9.97 -1.51 -18.37
N ALA A 5 -10.92 -1.68 -19.29
CA ALA A 5 -11.57 -0.62 -20.04
C ALA A 5 -12.96 -1.09 -20.50
N HIS A 6 -13.96 -0.20 -20.57
CA HIS A 6 -15.28 -0.49 -21.12
C HIS A 6 -15.73 0.68 -21.99
N ASP A 7 -16.39 0.37 -23.11
CA ASP A 7 -16.98 1.33 -24.02
C ASP A 7 -18.43 0.93 -24.33
N LYS A 8 -19.29 1.93 -24.50
CA LYS A 8 -20.70 1.70 -24.86
C LYS A 8 -20.76 1.50 -26.36
N GLU A 9 -21.06 0.28 -26.78
CA GLU A 9 -21.16 -0.04 -28.20
C GLU A 9 -22.54 0.36 -28.76
N ASN A 10 -23.64 0.06 -28.04
CA ASN A 10 -25.04 0.42 -28.39
C ASN A 10 -25.91 0.56 -27.12
N ASP A 11 -27.23 0.75 -27.24
CA ASP A 11 -28.14 0.83 -26.06
C ASP A 11 -28.40 -0.52 -25.37
N GLU A 12 -28.06 -1.64 -26.01
CA GLU A 12 -28.27 -2.99 -25.45
C GLU A 12 -26.98 -3.70 -25.01
N TYR A 13 -25.84 -3.35 -25.59
CA TYR A 13 -24.57 -4.05 -25.38
C TYR A 13 -23.40 -3.12 -24.99
N ILE A 14 -22.52 -3.65 -24.14
CA ILE A 14 -21.28 -3.02 -23.70
C ILE A 14 -20.11 -3.90 -24.14
N LYS A 15 -19.10 -3.28 -24.75
CA LYS A 15 -17.86 -3.92 -25.15
C LYS A 15 -16.77 -3.54 -24.16
N PHE A 16 -16.04 -4.50 -23.63
CA PHE A 16 -15.03 -4.21 -22.62
C PHE A 16 -13.84 -5.17 -22.68
N GLN A 17 -12.70 -4.63 -22.30
CA GLN A 17 -11.45 -5.36 -22.21
C GLN A 17 -11.26 -5.90 -20.80
N TYR A 18 -10.78 -7.13 -20.72
CA TYR A 18 -10.50 -7.80 -19.47
C TYR A 18 -9.20 -8.60 -19.55
N LYS A 19 -8.59 -8.76 -18.38
CA LYS A 19 -7.43 -9.64 -18.22
C LYS A 19 -7.87 -11.07 -17.95
N ASP A 20 -7.51 -11.99 -18.85
CA ASP A 20 -7.78 -13.41 -18.71
C ASP A 20 -6.62 -14.10 -17.98
N TYR A 21 -6.82 -14.36 -16.69
CA TYR A 21 -5.83 -15.03 -15.85
C TYR A 21 -5.70 -16.53 -16.14
N ALA A 22 -6.67 -17.16 -16.83
CA ALA A 22 -6.56 -18.55 -17.24
C ALA A 22 -5.64 -18.68 -18.48
N ASP A 23 -5.62 -17.67 -19.35
CA ASP A 23 -4.74 -17.59 -20.52
C ASP A 23 -3.55 -16.64 -20.26
N ASN A 24 -2.77 -16.96 -19.23
CA ASN A 24 -1.50 -16.31 -18.90
C ASN A 24 -1.57 -14.78 -18.71
N GLY A 25 -2.74 -14.25 -18.38
CA GLY A 25 -2.95 -12.82 -18.18
C GLY A 25 -3.03 -12.00 -19.47
N LYS A 26 -3.38 -12.60 -20.62
CA LYS A 26 -3.61 -11.86 -21.86
C LYS A 26 -4.82 -10.93 -21.73
N GLU A 27 -4.76 -9.81 -22.44
CA GLU A 27 -5.91 -8.92 -22.59
C GLU A 27 -6.81 -9.44 -23.70
N LYS A 28 -8.09 -9.56 -23.40
CA LYS A 28 -9.13 -10.01 -24.33
C LYS A 28 -10.30 -9.05 -24.27
N GLU A 29 -11.05 -9.02 -25.35
CA GLU A 29 -12.26 -8.21 -25.47
C GLU A 29 -13.49 -9.10 -25.40
N MET A 30 -14.57 -8.62 -24.76
CA MET A 30 -15.86 -9.28 -24.80
C MET A 30 -17.00 -8.28 -24.85
N THR A 31 -18.10 -8.69 -25.47
CA THR A 31 -19.36 -7.93 -25.53
C THR A 31 -20.42 -8.64 -24.70
N LEU A 32 -21.07 -7.92 -23.79
CA LEU A 32 -22.17 -8.42 -22.96
C LEU A 32 -23.36 -7.46 -23.01
N SER A 33 -24.56 -7.94 -22.68
CA SER A 33 -25.70 -7.03 -22.47
C SER A 33 -25.48 -6.14 -21.24
N HIS A 34 -26.12 -4.97 -21.20
CA HIS A 34 -26.04 -4.06 -20.05
C HIS A 34 -26.42 -4.73 -18.73
N ILE A 35 -27.47 -5.56 -18.77
CA ILE A 35 -27.98 -6.28 -17.60
C ILE A 35 -26.93 -7.27 -17.07
N GLU A 36 -26.32 -8.05 -17.98
CA GLU A 36 -25.33 -9.05 -17.59
C GLU A 36 -24.02 -8.40 -17.14
N PHE A 37 -23.65 -7.28 -17.74
CA PHE A 37 -22.51 -6.47 -17.29
C PHE A 37 -22.75 -5.94 -15.87
N ALA A 38 -23.90 -5.32 -15.60
CA ALA A 38 -24.24 -4.79 -14.27
C ALA A 38 -24.24 -5.90 -13.20
N ARG A 39 -24.89 -7.04 -13.49
CA ARG A 39 -24.93 -8.20 -12.58
C ARG A 39 -23.53 -8.74 -12.25
N ARG A 40 -22.61 -8.78 -13.23
CA ARG A 40 -21.20 -9.19 -13.01
C ARG A 40 -20.41 -8.12 -12.28
N TYR A 41 -20.64 -6.85 -12.59
CA TYR A 41 -19.97 -5.72 -11.96
C TYR A 41 -20.31 -5.62 -10.47
N GLU A 42 -21.57 -5.81 -10.10
CA GLU A 42 -22.02 -5.81 -8.70
C GLU A 42 -21.33 -6.89 -7.85
N GLN A 43 -21.03 -8.07 -8.42
CA GLN A 43 -20.29 -9.12 -7.72
C GLN A 43 -18.85 -8.71 -7.36
N HIS A 44 -18.31 -7.70 -8.04
CA HIS A 44 -16.99 -7.16 -7.76
C HIS A 44 -17.01 -6.00 -6.75
N ILE A 45 -18.18 -5.46 -6.43
CA ILE A 45 -18.35 -4.40 -5.44
C ILE A 45 -18.50 -5.07 -4.07
N LEU A 46 -17.59 -4.74 -3.14
CA LEU A 46 -17.73 -5.19 -1.77
C LEU A 46 -18.88 -4.42 -1.08
N PRO A 47 -19.80 -5.09 -0.37
CA PRO A 47 -20.88 -4.40 0.32
C PRO A 47 -20.35 -3.37 1.31
N ARG A 48 -21.15 -2.33 1.59
CA ARG A 48 -20.77 -1.27 2.52
C ARG A 48 -20.38 -1.89 3.87
N ARG A 49 -19.23 -1.47 4.41
CA ARG A 49 -18.58 -1.99 5.64
C ARG A 49 -17.82 -3.31 5.51
N PHE A 50 -17.78 -3.93 4.33
CA PHE A 50 -16.82 -5.02 4.08
C PHE A 50 -15.48 -4.43 3.67
N VAL A 51 -14.40 -4.97 4.26
CA VAL A 51 -13.03 -4.64 3.88
C VAL A 51 -12.46 -5.76 3.03
N LYS A 52 -11.75 -5.41 1.95
CA LYS A 52 -11.04 -6.41 1.13
C LYS A 52 -9.97 -7.08 1.99
N ILE A 53 -10.15 -8.36 2.31
CA ILE A 53 -9.17 -9.13 3.08
C ILE A 53 -7.95 -9.35 2.18
N ARG A 54 -6.85 -8.64 2.43
CA ARG A 54 -5.61 -8.79 1.65
C ARG A 54 -4.89 -10.11 1.92
N HIS A 55 -4.95 -10.57 3.18
CA HIS A 55 -4.32 -11.80 3.63
C HIS A 55 -5.22 -12.47 4.66
N ALA A 56 -5.69 -13.68 4.34
CA ALA A 56 -6.42 -14.54 5.27
C ALA A 56 -5.56 -15.77 5.63
N GLY A 57 -5.98 -16.53 6.65
CA GLY A 57 -5.34 -17.78 7.01
C GLY A 57 -3.89 -17.61 7.46
N TYR A 58 -2.97 -18.37 6.88
CA TYR A 58 -1.59 -18.49 7.32
C TYR A 58 -0.83 -17.15 7.36
N LEU A 59 -1.04 -16.27 6.38
CA LEU A 59 -0.36 -14.98 6.24
C LEU A 59 -1.05 -13.83 6.99
N SER A 60 -2.03 -14.12 7.87
CA SER A 60 -2.68 -13.11 8.71
C SER A 60 -1.66 -12.35 9.57
N HIS A 61 -1.71 -11.02 9.57
CA HIS A 61 -0.68 -10.16 10.16
C HIS A 61 -0.40 -10.42 11.66
N ARG A 62 -1.41 -10.80 12.44
CA ARG A 62 -1.29 -10.98 13.91
C ARG A 62 -0.25 -12.02 14.31
N VAL A 63 -0.18 -13.15 13.59
CA VAL A 63 0.68 -14.31 13.93
C VAL A 63 1.65 -14.64 12.79
N LYS A 64 1.79 -13.73 11.82
CA LYS A 64 2.57 -13.96 10.60
C LYS A 64 4.02 -14.32 10.91
N ASN A 65 4.68 -13.56 11.79
CA ASN A 65 6.11 -13.74 12.07
C ASN A 65 6.39 -15.08 12.77
N GLU A 66 5.58 -15.44 13.77
CA GLU A 66 5.72 -16.72 14.48
C GLU A 66 5.50 -17.92 13.56
N ARG A 67 4.49 -17.85 12.68
CA ARG A 67 4.22 -18.90 11.69
C ARG A 67 5.36 -19.02 10.68
N ILE A 68 5.89 -17.91 10.18
CA ILE A 68 7.05 -17.93 9.27
C ILE A 68 8.24 -18.60 9.97
N ALA A 69 8.53 -18.26 11.23
CA ALA A 69 9.61 -18.90 11.98
C ALA A 69 9.40 -20.43 12.12
N LYS A 70 8.18 -20.88 12.45
CA LYS A 70 7.84 -22.31 12.50
C LYS A 70 8.05 -23.02 11.17
N LEU A 71 7.71 -22.37 10.05
CA LEU A 71 7.90 -22.92 8.70
C LEU A 71 9.37 -23.06 8.34
N HIS A 72 10.20 -22.07 8.70
CA HIS A 72 11.64 -22.17 8.50
C HIS A 72 12.22 -23.36 9.28
N ASN A 73 11.78 -23.58 10.52
CA ASN A 73 12.21 -24.75 11.30
C ASN A 73 11.77 -26.08 10.66
N LEU A 74 10.51 -26.19 10.22
CA LEU A 74 9.99 -27.40 9.58
C LEU A 74 10.71 -27.73 8.27
N LEU A 75 11.02 -26.70 7.47
CA LEU A 75 11.71 -26.84 6.19
C LEU A 75 13.24 -26.86 6.31
N LYS A 76 13.78 -26.83 7.54
CA LYS A 76 15.23 -26.75 7.81
C LYS A 76 15.91 -25.58 7.09
N LEU A 77 15.22 -24.45 6.97
CA LEU A 77 15.74 -23.22 6.38
C LEU A 77 16.42 -22.36 7.46
N PRO A 78 17.41 -21.53 7.10
CA PRO A 78 17.97 -20.55 8.03
C PRO A 78 16.87 -19.62 8.56
N PRO A 79 17.00 -19.08 9.79
CA PRO A 79 15.97 -18.22 10.37
C PRO A 79 15.67 -17.01 9.46
N PRO A 80 14.43 -16.47 9.49
CA PRO A 80 14.08 -15.31 8.68
C PRO A 80 14.99 -14.13 9.03
N MET A 81 15.43 -13.39 8.02
CA MET A 81 16.32 -12.24 8.23
C MET A 81 15.71 -11.26 9.23
N PRO A 82 16.48 -10.76 10.21
CA PRO A 82 16.01 -9.77 11.13
C PRO A 82 15.62 -8.50 10.36
N LYS A 83 14.64 -7.77 10.89
CA LYS A 83 14.30 -6.46 10.35
C LYS A 83 15.48 -5.52 10.63
N VAL A 84 16.16 -5.11 9.58
CA VAL A 84 17.22 -4.09 9.66
C VAL A 84 16.55 -2.71 9.67
N GLU A 85 16.77 -1.96 10.74
CA GLU A 85 16.40 -0.55 10.77
C GLU A 85 17.43 0.26 9.98
N ILE A 86 17.06 0.62 8.77
CA ILE A 86 17.91 1.40 7.87
C ILE A 86 17.55 2.89 8.03
N PRO A 87 18.53 3.79 8.28
CA PRO A 87 18.30 5.22 8.29
C PRO A 87 17.64 5.70 6.99
N ILE A 88 16.74 6.68 7.10
CA ILE A 88 15.98 7.17 5.93
C ILE A 88 16.90 7.73 4.84
N GLN A 89 18.00 8.36 5.25
CA GLN A 89 19.01 8.92 4.36
C GLN A 89 19.60 7.84 3.46
N LEU A 90 19.98 6.70 4.04
CA LEU A 90 20.54 5.58 3.29
C LEU A 90 19.47 4.93 2.38
N ARG A 91 18.22 4.83 2.84
CA ARG A 91 17.11 4.32 2.01
C ARG A 91 16.83 5.19 0.79
N VAL A 92 16.90 6.51 0.95
CA VAL A 92 16.71 7.45 -0.17
C VAL A 92 17.90 7.36 -1.12
N LEU A 93 19.13 7.38 -0.59
CA LEU A 93 20.35 7.25 -1.38
C LEU A 93 20.36 6.00 -2.27
N ILE A 94 20.02 4.83 -1.72
CA ILE A 94 19.96 3.58 -2.50
C ILE A 94 18.90 3.64 -3.61
N LYS A 95 17.77 4.31 -3.37
CA LYS A 95 16.65 4.35 -4.33
C LYS A 95 16.81 5.41 -5.42
N THR A 96 17.35 6.57 -5.08
CA THR A 96 17.37 7.74 -5.97
C THR A 96 18.79 8.14 -6.38
N GLY A 97 19.82 7.63 -5.71
CA GLY A 97 21.20 8.08 -5.86
C GLY A 97 21.50 9.42 -5.19
N ILE A 98 20.54 10.02 -4.48
CA ILE A 98 20.67 11.35 -3.88
C ILE A 98 20.84 11.23 -2.37
N ASP A 99 21.94 11.79 -1.84
CA ASP A 99 22.16 11.92 -0.40
C ASP A 99 21.46 13.16 0.14
N ILE A 100 20.32 12.95 0.80
CA ILE A 100 19.53 14.02 1.45
C ILE A 100 20.21 14.60 2.71
N SER A 101 21.31 14.00 3.17
CA SER A 101 22.11 14.55 4.26
C SER A 101 23.08 15.62 3.80
N LEU A 102 23.32 15.80 2.50
CA LEU A 102 24.19 16.86 2.00
C LEU A 102 23.42 18.17 1.85
N CYS A 103 24.09 19.28 2.17
CA CYS A 103 23.55 20.61 1.94
C CYS A 103 23.36 20.85 0.43
N PRO A 104 22.16 21.27 -0.04
CA PRO A 104 21.91 21.47 -1.46
C PRO A 104 22.70 22.64 -2.06
N ILE A 105 23.20 23.56 -1.21
CA ILE A 105 23.93 24.76 -1.64
C ILE A 105 25.43 24.47 -1.74
N CYS A 106 26.06 24.04 -0.65
CA CYS A 106 27.52 23.88 -0.62
C CYS A 106 28.01 22.47 -0.97
N LYS A 107 27.14 21.45 -0.94
CA LYS A 107 27.43 20.02 -1.22
C LYS A 107 28.53 19.36 -0.36
N THR A 108 29.19 20.12 0.53
CA THR A 108 30.24 19.65 1.43
C THR A 108 29.75 19.51 2.88
N GLY A 109 28.82 20.38 3.30
CA GLY A 109 28.24 20.35 4.64
C GLY A 109 27.17 19.25 4.79
N LYS A 110 27.10 18.64 5.98
CA LYS A 110 26.04 17.68 6.34
C LYS A 110 24.91 18.36 7.12
N LEU A 111 23.68 18.15 6.67
CA LEU A 111 22.45 18.54 7.35
C LEU A 111 22.17 17.57 8.50
N ILE A 112 21.91 18.11 9.68
CA ILE A 112 21.53 17.35 10.88
C ILE A 112 20.05 17.59 11.14
N LEU A 113 19.28 16.52 11.30
CA LEU A 113 17.86 16.61 11.64
C LEU A 113 17.71 17.07 13.09
N ILE A 114 17.32 18.34 13.29
CA ILE A 114 17.08 18.90 14.63
C ILE A 114 15.68 18.52 15.14
N LYS A 115 14.64 18.69 14.31
CA LYS A 115 13.24 18.48 14.69
C LYS A 115 12.39 18.18 13.46
N THR A 116 11.35 17.38 13.63
CA THR A 116 10.30 17.20 12.63
C THR A 116 9.02 17.82 13.18
N SER A 117 8.40 18.74 12.43
CA SER A 117 7.14 19.38 12.83
C SER A 117 6.11 19.24 11.73
N ILE A 118 4.83 19.12 12.10
CA ILE A 118 3.69 19.11 11.17
C ILE A 118 2.85 20.35 11.46
N CYS A 119 2.38 21.02 10.41
CA CYS A 119 1.46 22.13 10.53
C CYS A 119 0.03 21.61 10.66
N ILE A 120 -0.64 21.91 11.76
CA ILE A 120 -2.05 21.57 12.01
C ILE A 120 -2.76 22.87 12.39
N ASN A 121 -3.76 23.27 11.61
CA ASN A 121 -4.53 24.51 11.81
C ASN A 121 -3.65 25.77 11.99
N GLY A 122 -2.57 25.87 11.22
CA GLY A 122 -1.63 27.00 11.27
C GLY A 122 -0.59 26.94 12.39
N ILE A 123 -0.60 25.89 13.23
CA ILE A 123 0.34 25.71 14.34
C ILE A 123 1.34 24.60 14.00
N LEU A 124 2.63 24.87 14.20
CA LEU A 124 3.70 23.86 14.07
C LEU A 124 3.77 23.00 15.34
N ILE A 125 3.39 21.73 15.21
CA ILE A 125 3.41 20.75 16.28
C ILE A 125 4.57 19.77 16.04
N ASP A 126 5.39 19.53 17.06
CA ASP A 126 6.46 18.52 17.00
C ASP A 126 5.86 17.13 16.80
N VAL A 127 6.36 16.38 15.82
CA VAL A 127 5.90 15.01 15.54
C VAL A 127 6.06 14.08 16.73
N LYS A 128 7.06 14.31 17.59
CA LYS A 128 7.23 13.54 18.84
C LYS A 128 6.05 13.68 19.81
N LYS A 129 5.33 14.80 19.76
CA LYS A 129 4.13 15.07 20.59
C LYS A 129 2.85 14.48 19.99
N ILE A 130 2.88 14.00 18.75
CA ILE A 130 1.72 13.43 18.07
C ILE A 130 1.65 11.93 18.39
N GLN A 131 0.71 11.54 19.26
CA GLN A 131 0.38 10.14 19.46
C GLN A 131 -0.59 9.67 18.37
N ASN A 132 -0.05 9.01 17.33
CA ASN A 132 -0.63 7.88 16.59
C ASN A 132 0.03 7.73 15.21
N LYS A 133 0.27 6.49 14.78
CA LYS A 133 0.76 6.15 13.42
C LYS A 133 -0.35 6.18 12.34
N GLY A 134 -1.58 6.54 12.72
CA GLY A 134 -2.71 6.83 11.82
C GLY A 134 -3.05 8.32 11.83
N SER A 135 -4.13 8.73 11.14
CA SER A 135 -4.55 10.14 11.05
C SER A 135 -4.41 10.87 12.40
N PRO A 136 -3.68 11.99 12.46
CA PRO A 136 -3.39 12.67 13.72
C PRO A 136 -4.70 13.05 14.43
N LYS A 137 -4.91 12.52 15.63
CA LYS A 137 -5.95 13.00 16.54
C LYS A 137 -5.27 13.89 17.56
N ILE A 138 -5.68 15.15 17.65
CA ILE A 138 -5.21 16.09 18.68
C ILE A 138 -5.73 15.56 20.02
N ASN A 139 -4.82 15.23 20.94
CA ASN A 139 -5.20 14.96 22.32
C ASN A 139 -5.50 16.32 22.97
N THR A 140 -6.78 16.62 23.20
CA THR A 140 -7.22 17.86 23.85
C THR A 140 -7.03 17.84 25.36
N ASN A 141 -6.37 16.83 25.93
CA ASN A 141 -6.17 16.70 27.37
C ASN A 141 -4.68 16.60 27.71
N ASN A 142 -4.04 17.75 27.97
CA ASN A 142 -3.35 18.02 29.24
C ASN A 142 -2.91 19.49 29.30
N PRO A 143 -2.91 20.15 30.48
CA PRO A 143 -2.12 21.37 30.70
C PRO A 143 -0.62 21.12 30.55
#